data_AF-A0A6L7XGA5-F1
#
_entry.id   AF-A0A6L7XGA5-F1
#
_cell.length_a   1.000
_cell.length_b   1.000
_cell.length_c   1.000
_cell.angle_alpha   90.00
_cell.angle_beta   90.00
_cell.angle_gamma   90.00
#
_symmetry.space_group_name_H-M   'P 1'
#
loop_
_entity.id
_entity.type
_entity.pdbx_description
1 polymer ?
#
loop_
_entity_poly.entity_id
_entity_poly.type
_entity_poly.pdbx_seq_one_letter_code
_entity_poly.pdbx_strand_id
1 'polypeptide(L)'
;MEPVLDGPLGELDSALRGDIRRIGAQLGDTLVRQHGPGLLERVEQVRGLARGLRRSDEDSTALAELLADVDVAEAGLLARAFTVYFHLANTAEQVHRIDDLTEKRAAGSNRFGEMVGRLREMGYADDEIVATVNSAELRPVFTAHPTEASRRSILDKLAEISSLIEQRAHAGADDTARRRVDRRVDELIDAIWQTDELRRQRPDPVDEARSILYFLTEIAVEGVPELLDDIDSVLESVGGELDPDRSPIRFGSWVGGDRDGNPNVTPATTVEVLEFQRHRALRILVEEIEGLSSELSVGLAVRGVSEELTERLTVDHEQFPDVTARFDTLSAGEPYRQRLAVVHRRLTEADQPAPGARAYRAADELAHDLGVIARSLDANHGRLLAHGRLARVRRIVAMIGFDLATLDIREHSERHHRALARLFAPLGIDYGGLSGAERAELLAGELAGPRPLAPRGR
;
A
#
# COMPACT_ATOMS: atom_id res chain seq x y z
N MET A 1 8.31 4.26 -43.42
CA MET A 1 7.51 3.05 -43.73
C MET A 1 7.34 2.33 -42.41
N GLU A 2 6.32 2.74 -41.66
CA GLU A 2 6.02 2.23 -40.32
C GLU A 2 5.37 0.86 -40.42
N PRO A 3 5.60 -0.06 -39.45
CA PRO A 3 4.79 -1.24 -39.35
C PRO A 3 3.42 -0.83 -38.82
N VAL A 4 2.38 -1.08 -39.62
CA VAL A 4 0.99 -0.95 -39.21
C VAL A 4 0.71 -2.05 -38.18
N LEU A 5 0.51 -1.65 -36.92
CA LEU A 5 -0.06 -2.51 -35.89
C LEU A 5 -1.59 -2.33 -35.94
N ASP A 6 -2.25 -2.99 -36.88
CA ASP A 6 -3.72 -3.01 -36.93
C ASP A 6 -4.25 -3.98 -35.86
N GLY A 7 -4.92 -3.41 -34.85
CA GLY A 7 -5.53 -4.10 -33.71
C GLY A 7 -5.70 -3.15 -32.51
N PRO A 8 -6.44 -3.54 -31.45
CA PRO A 8 -6.66 -2.70 -30.26
C PRO A 8 -5.35 -2.20 -29.61
N LEU A 9 -4.25 -2.95 -29.76
CA LEU A 9 -2.90 -2.55 -29.34
C LEU A 9 -2.34 -1.33 -30.10
N GLY A 10 -2.72 -1.11 -31.36
CA GLY A 10 -2.35 0.07 -32.15
C GLY A 10 -3.16 1.32 -31.79
N GLU A 11 -4.44 1.14 -31.43
CA GLU A 11 -5.30 2.22 -30.92
C GLU A 11 -4.86 2.67 -29.52
N LEU A 12 -4.51 1.74 -28.63
CA LEU A 12 -3.95 2.01 -27.29
C LEU A 12 -2.64 2.81 -27.35
N ASP A 13 -1.72 2.43 -28.25
CA ASP A 13 -0.49 3.19 -28.51
C ASP A 13 -0.82 4.59 -29.08
N SER A 14 -1.88 4.73 -29.87
CA SER A 14 -2.33 6.02 -30.39
C SER A 14 -2.95 6.93 -29.32
N ALA A 15 -3.75 6.38 -28.42
CA ALA A 15 -4.42 7.08 -27.33
C ALA A 15 -3.41 7.56 -26.28
N LEU A 16 -2.50 6.67 -25.87
CA LEU A 16 -1.37 7.00 -24.99
C LEU A 16 -0.51 8.12 -25.58
N ARG A 17 -0.11 7.99 -26.86
CA ARG A 17 0.62 9.06 -27.57
C ARG A 17 -0.19 10.36 -27.66
N GLY A 18 -1.52 10.27 -27.73
CA GLY A 18 -2.43 11.40 -27.68
C GLY A 18 -2.33 12.15 -26.36
N ASP A 19 -2.45 11.44 -25.24
CA ASP A 19 -2.36 12.02 -23.90
C ASP A 19 -0.97 12.54 -23.56
N ILE A 20 0.09 11.81 -23.88
CA ILE A 20 1.47 12.30 -23.69
C ILE A 20 1.70 13.60 -24.47
N ARG A 21 1.20 13.70 -25.72
CA ARG A 21 1.30 14.93 -26.51
C ARG A 21 0.50 16.07 -25.91
N ARG A 22 -0.73 15.80 -25.46
CA ARG A 22 -1.60 16.79 -24.81
C ARG A 22 -0.95 17.35 -23.56
N ILE A 23 -0.58 16.48 -22.63
CA ILE A 23 0.02 16.87 -21.36
C ILE A 23 1.39 17.54 -21.58
N GLY A 24 2.16 17.08 -22.57
CA GLY A 24 3.39 17.74 -22.99
C GLY A 24 3.17 19.16 -23.52
N ALA A 25 2.08 19.41 -24.27
CA ALA A 25 1.71 20.75 -24.71
C ALA A 25 1.28 21.64 -23.53
N GLN A 26 0.50 21.10 -22.59
CA GLN A 26 0.09 21.80 -21.36
C GLN A 26 1.30 22.20 -20.51
N LEU A 27 2.30 21.32 -20.38
CA LEU A 27 3.59 21.67 -19.77
C LEU A 27 4.30 22.77 -20.55
N GLY A 28 4.34 22.68 -21.89
CA GLY A 28 4.90 23.74 -22.72
C GLY A 28 4.26 25.10 -22.46
N ASP A 29 2.93 25.15 -22.37
CA ASP A 29 2.19 26.36 -22.02
C ASP A 29 2.52 26.86 -20.61
N THR A 30 2.70 25.96 -19.64
CA THR A 30 3.21 26.31 -18.29
C THR A 30 4.60 26.96 -18.37
N LEU A 31 5.54 26.38 -19.14
CA LEU A 31 6.88 26.95 -19.29
C LEU A 31 6.83 28.37 -19.87
N VAL A 32 5.98 28.58 -20.89
CA VAL A 32 5.78 29.89 -21.52
C VAL A 32 5.18 30.89 -20.52
N ARG A 33 4.17 30.50 -19.74
CA ARG A 33 3.55 31.37 -18.73
C ARG A 33 4.54 31.79 -17.64
N GLN A 34 5.41 30.88 -17.21
CA GLN A 34 6.28 31.07 -16.04
C GLN A 34 7.62 31.73 -16.39
N HIS A 35 8.21 31.40 -17.54
CA HIS A 35 9.56 31.83 -17.92
C HIS A 35 9.66 32.43 -19.33
N GLY A 36 8.53 32.54 -20.05
CA GLY A 36 8.49 33.03 -21.43
C GLY A 36 8.84 31.96 -22.47
N PRO A 37 8.73 32.30 -23.77
CA PRO A 37 8.90 31.33 -24.86
C PRO A 37 10.31 30.76 -24.99
N GLY A 38 11.34 31.52 -24.58
CA GLY A 38 12.74 31.10 -24.73
C GLY A 38 13.09 29.79 -23.99
N LEU A 39 12.50 29.54 -22.82
CA LEU A 39 12.73 28.29 -22.10
C LEU A 39 12.15 27.09 -22.86
N LEU A 40 10.94 27.22 -23.41
CA LEU A 40 10.32 26.17 -24.21
C LEU A 40 11.13 25.89 -25.48
N GLU A 41 11.59 26.93 -26.17
CA GLU A 41 12.45 26.79 -27.36
C GLU A 41 13.73 26.01 -27.02
N ARG A 42 14.37 26.32 -25.89
CA ARG A 42 15.57 25.61 -25.44
C ARG A 42 15.30 24.15 -25.10
N VAL A 43 14.20 23.86 -24.39
CA VAL A 43 13.78 22.48 -24.10
C VAL A 43 13.56 21.68 -25.38
N GLU A 44 12.91 22.28 -26.38
CA GLU A 44 12.67 21.64 -27.67
C GLU A 44 13.96 21.44 -28.50
N GLN A 45 14.91 22.37 -28.44
CA GLN A 45 16.24 22.21 -29.04
C GLN A 45 16.98 21.00 -28.44
N VAL A 46 17.05 20.91 -27.10
CA VAL A 46 17.68 19.79 -26.40
C VAL A 46 16.99 18.47 -26.76
N ARG A 47 15.64 18.45 -26.75
CA ARG A 47 14.85 17.26 -27.12
C ARG A 47 15.08 16.82 -28.57
N GLY A 48 15.19 17.79 -29.49
CA GLY A 48 15.45 17.55 -30.90
C GLY A 48 16.80 16.87 -31.13
N LEU A 49 17.87 17.44 -30.56
CA LEU A 49 19.22 16.88 -30.65
C LEU A 49 19.31 15.49 -30.01
N ALA A 50 18.74 15.31 -28.81
CA ALA A 50 18.73 14.01 -28.13
C ALA A 50 17.98 12.91 -28.93
N ARG A 51 16.93 13.27 -29.67
CA ARG A 51 16.22 12.34 -30.56
C ARG A 51 17.03 11.99 -31.81
N GLY A 52 17.81 12.94 -32.35
CA GLY A 52 18.73 12.72 -33.47
C GLY A 52 19.73 11.62 -33.14
N LEU A 53 20.42 11.76 -32.00
CA LEU A 53 21.41 10.80 -31.47
C LEU A 53 20.88 9.36 -31.28
N ARG A 54 19.57 9.18 -31.10
CA ARG A 54 18.96 7.85 -30.96
C ARG A 54 18.62 7.21 -32.32
N ARG A 55 18.40 8.02 -33.36
CA ARG A 55 17.94 7.56 -34.69
C ARG A 55 19.10 7.41 -35.69
N SER A 56 20.18 8.14 -35.49
CA SER A 56 21.44 8.06 -36.21
C SER A 56 22.58 7.96 -35.17
N ASP A 57 23.66 7.24 -35.48
CA ASP A 57 24.95 7.27 -34.74
C ASP A 57 25.65 8.65 -34.90
N GLU A 58 24.87 9.74 -34.80
CA GLU A 58 25.37 11.11 -34.85
C GLU A 58 26.20 11.43 -33.61
N ASP A 59 27.18 12.32 -33.80
CA ASP A 59 28.10 12.73 -32.73
C ASP A 59 27.37 13.63 -31.72
N SER A 60 27.56 13.36 -30.43
CA SER A 60 26.98 14.13 -29.31
C SER A 60 27.53 15.55 -29.19
N THR A 61 28.51 15.92 -30.01
CA THR A 61 29.15 17.25 -30.06
C THR A 61 28.16 18.41 -30.07
N ALA A 62 27.13 18.39 -30.92
CA ALA A 62 26.16 19.49 -31.01
C ALA A 62 25.31 19.67 -29.73
N LEU A 63 24.99 18.57 -29.04
CA LEU A 63 24.29 18.63 -27.75
C LEU A 63 25.23 19.08 -26.63
N ALA A 64 26.48 18.63 -26.67
CA ALA A 64 27.50 19.03 -25.69
C ALA A 64 27.81 20.53 -25.80
N GLU A 65 27.95 21.07 -27.01
CA GLU A 65 28.13 22.50 -27.26
C GLU A 65 26.92 23.32 -26.77
N LEU A 66 25.70 22.86 -27.09
CA LEU A 66 24.48 23.53 -26.63
C LEU A 66 24.42 23.61 -25.10
N LEU A 67 24.81 22.55 -24.39
CA LEU A 67 24.78 22.49 -22.93
C LEU A 67 25.99 23.17 -22.28
N ALA A 68 27.12 23.30 -22.98
CA ALA A 68 28.30 23.99 -22.47
C ALA A 68 28.07 25.50 -22.25
N ASP A 69 27.18 26.09 -23.06
CA ASP A 69 26.83 27.51 -23.00
C ASP A 69 25.67 27.82 -22.02
N VAL A 70 25.13 26.81 -21.33
CA VAL A 70 24.00 26.97 -20.39
C VAL A 70 24.53 27.32 -19.01
N ASP A 71 24.03 28.43 -18.43
CA ASP A 71 24.38 28.80 -17.06
C ASP A 71 23.71 27.88 -16.02
N VAL A 72 24.16 27.94 -14.76
CA VAL A 72 23.64 27.05 -13.71
C VAL A 72 22.13 27.23 -13.45
N ALA A 73 21.61 28.45 -13.62
CA ALA A 73 20.20 28.74 -13.40
C ALA A 73 19.33 28.16 -14.53
N GLU A 74 19.75 28.36 -15.77
CA GLU A 74 19.11 27.79 -16.96
C GLU A 74 19.23 26.25 -16.96
N ALA A 75 20.36 25.69 -16.55
CA ALA A 75 20.54 24.24 -16.39
C ALA A 75 19.55 23.65 -15.37
N GLY A 76 19.32 24.36 -14.26
CA GLY A 76 18.32 23.97 -13.27
C GLY A 76 16.90 23.95 -13.83
N LEU A 77 16.52 24.96 -14.63
CA LEU A 77 15.21 25.02 -15.29
C LEU A 77 15.05 23.92 -16.35
N LEU A 78 16.09 23.65 -17.15
CA LEU A 78 16.07 22.57 -18.13
C LEU A 78 15.93 21.20 -17.47
N ALA A 79 16.74 20.92 -16.45
CA ALA A 79 16.65 19.68 -15.68
C ALA A 79 15.24 19.48 -15.12
N ARG A 80 14.66 20.55 -14.56
CA ARG A 80 13.29 20.52 -14.04
C ARG A 80 12.24 20.28 -15.12
N ALA A 81 12.34 20.94 -16.27
CA ALA A 81 11.41 20.73 -17.39
C ALA A 81 11.38 19.27 -17.84
N PHE A 82 12.55 18.64 -17.95
CA PHE A 82 12.62 17.20 -18.26
C PHE A 82 12.08 16.33 -17.13
N THR A 83 12.39 16.62 -15.86
CA THR A 83 11.84 15.89 -14.70
C THR A 83 10.31 15.90 -14.69
N VAL A 84 9.69 17.09 -14.81
CA VAL A 84 8.23 17.22 -14.84
C VAL A 84 7.65 16.51 -16.05
N TYR A 85 8.27 16.65 -17.24
CA TYR A 85 7.85 15.92 -18.43
C TYR A 85 7.86 14.41 -18.22
N PHE A 86 8.92 13.85 -17.62
CA PHE A 86 9.00 12.41 -17.36
C PHE A 86 8.00 11.94 -16.31
N HIS A 87 7.76 12.73 -15.25
CA HIS A 87 6.68 12.41 -14.31
C HIS A 87 5.34 12.33 -15.02
N LEU A 88 4.99 13.34 -15.81
CA LEU A 88 3.72 13.39 -16.55
C LEU A 88 3.58 12.27 -17.59
N ALA A 89 4.66 11.96 -18.32
CA ALA A 89 4.66 10.87 -19.29
C ALA A 89 4.49 9.50 -18.61
N ASN A 90 5.18 9.27 -17.49
CA ASN A 90 5.05 8.04 -16.71
C ASN A 90 3.63 7.90 -16.12
N THR A 91 3.05 8.99 -15.63
CA THR A 91 1.67 9.03 -15.15
C THR A 91 0.68 8.64 -16.25
N ALA A 92 0.83 9.20 -17.46
CA ALA A 92 -0.01 8.81 -18.60
C ALA A 92 0.19 7.34 -18.99
N GLU A 93 1.44 6.84 -19.03
CA GLU A 93 1.71 5.43 -19.31
C GLU A 93 1.07 4.50 -18.27
N GLN A 94 1.13 4.86 -16.98
CA GLN A 94 0.54 4.07 -15.89
C GLN A 94 -0.98 3.94 -16.05
N VAL A 95 -1.68 5.03 -16.36
CA VAL A 95 -3.14 5.00 -16.60
C VAL A 95 -3.49 4.08 -17.77
N HIS A 96 -2.85 4.27 -18.93
CA HIS A 96 -3.12 3.45 -20.11
C HIS A 96 -2.75 1.97 -19.90
N ARG A 97 -1.74 1.68 -19.08
CA ARG A 97 -1.39 0.31 -18.69
C ARG A 97 -2.47 -0.32 -17.81
N ILE A 98 -3.08 0.44 -16.89
CA ILE A 98 -4.19 -0.04 -16.05
C ILE A 98 -5.42 -0.31 -16.92
N ASP A 99 -5.73 0.58 -17.86
CA ASP A 99 -6.83 0.40 -18.80
C ASP A 99 -6.66 -0.88 -19.64
N ASP A 100 -5.47 -1.11 -20.21
CA ASP A 100 -5.15 -2.33 -20.97
C ASP A 100 -5.27 -3.61 -20.10
N LEU A 101 -4.84 -3.55 -18.83
CA LEU A 101 -5.03 -4.67 -17.91
C LEU A 101 -6.50 -4.91 -17.57
N THR A 102 -7.30 -3.84 -17.46
CA THR A 102 -8.72 -3.89 -17.15
C THR A 102 -9.54 -4.44 -18.33
N GLU A 103 -9.25 -3.99 -19.55
CA GLU A 103 -9.85 -4.52 -20.78
C GLU A 103 -9.57 -6.01 -20.95
N LYS A 104 -8.32 -6.43 -20.68
CA LYS A 104 -7.92 -7.84 -20.67
C LYS A 104 -8.72 -8.65 -19.64
N ARG A 105 -8.84 -8.13 -18.41
CA ARG A 105 -9.67 -8.75 -17.35
C ARG A 105 -11.14 -8.86 -17.77
N ALA A 106 -11.72 -7.81 -18.36
CA ALA A 106 -13.09 -7.79 -18.86
C ALA A 106 -13.32 -8.77 -20.04
N ALA A 107 -12.29 -9.01 -20.86
CA ALA A 107 -12.28 -10.04 -21.90
C ALA A 107 -12.14 -11.47 -21.35
N GLY A 108 -12.16 -11.65 -20.02
CA GLY A 108 -12.10 -12.95 -19.36
C GLY A 108 -10.69 -13.45 -19.06
N SER A 109 -9.63 -12.66 -19.30
CA SER A 109 -8.26 -13.06 -18.93
C SER A 109 -7.99 -12.75 -17.46
N ASN A 110 -8.61 -13.50 -16.55
CA ASN A 110 -8.14 -13.55 -15.17
C ASN A 110 -6.87 -14.40 -15.13
N ARG A 111 -5.71 -13.79 -14.94
CA ARG A 111 -4.41 -14.50 -14.88
C ARG A 111 -4.38 -15.58 -13.80
N PHE A 112 -5.06 -15.37 -12.68
CA PHE A 112 -5.19 -16.37 -11.63
C PHE A 112 -6.07 -17.54 -12.09
N GLY A 113 -7.18 -17.25 -12.77
CA GLY A 113 -8.01 -18.26 -13.43
C GLY A 113 -7.25 -19.09 -14.48
N GLU A 114 -6.42 -18.43 -15.31
CA GLU A 114 -5.55 -19.12 -16.28
C GLU A 114 -4.52 -20.02 -15.58
N MET A 115 -3.93 -19.56 -14.47
CA MET A 115 -3.01 -20.36 -13.66
C MET A 115 -3.71 -21.59 -13.10
N VAL A 116 -4.90 -21.43 -12.50
CA VAL A 116 -5.70 -22.55 -12.00
C VAL A 116 -6.05 -23.52 -13.14
N GLY A 117 -6.44 -23.01 -14.31
CA GLY A 117 -6.69 -23.83 -15.51
C GLY A 117 -5.47 -24.67 -15.90
N ARG A 118 -4.29 -24.06 -15.96
CA ARG A 118 -3.03 -24.77 -16.26
C ARG A 118 -2.68 -25.82 -15.21
N LEU A 119 -2.90 -25.54 -13.91
CA LEU A 119 -2.66 -26.52 -12.84
C LEU A 119 -3.57 -27.75 -13.00
N ARG A 120 -4.84 -27.54 -13.36
CA ARG A 120 -5.78 -28.63 -13.65
C ARG A 120 -5.36 -29.43 -14.88
N GLU A 121 -4.87 -28.77 -15.93
CA GLU A 121 -4.30 -29.44 -17.12
C GLU A 121 -3.05 -30.28 -16.78
N MET A 122 -2.26 -29.85 -15.79
CA MET A 122 -1.12 -30.61 -15.28
C MET A 122 -1.51 -31.77 -14.36
N GLY A 123 -2.80 -31.92 -14.01
CA GLY A 123 -3.34 -33.02 -13.22
C GLY A 123 -3.37 -32.78 -11.70
N TYR A 124 -3.22 -31.53 -11.24
CA TYR A 124 -3.42 -31.19 -9.83
C TYR A 124 -4.91 -31.24 -9.47
N ALA A 125 -5.22 -31.76 -8.28
CA ALA A 125 -6.59 -31.87 -7.80
C ALA A 125 -7.11 -30.51 -7.28
N ASP A 126 -8.41 -30.26 -7.42
CA ASP A 126 -9.02 -28.97 -7.07
C ASP A 126 -8.86 -28.65 -5.57
N ASP A 127 -8.93 -29.67 -4.69
CA ASP A 127 -8.70 -29.54 -3.25
C ASP A 127 -7.23 -29.22 -2.91
N GLU A 128 -6.28 -29.80 -3.65
CA GLU A 128 -4.86 -29.48 -3.52
C GLU A 128 -4.57 -28.02 -3.90
N ILE A 129 -5.20 -27.52 -4.98
CA ILE A 129 -5.06 -26.13 -5.42
C ILE A 129 -5.60 -25.18 -4.34
N VAL A 130 -6.82 -25.43 -3.84
CA VAL A 130 -7.46 -24.62 -2.81
C VAL A 130 -6.64 -24.61 -1.51
N ALA A 131 -6.17 -25.78 -1.06
CA ALA A 131 -5.33 -25.88 0.13
C ALA A 131 -3.99 -25.13 -0.04
N THR A 132 -3.38 -25.24 -1.22
CA THR A 132 -2.12 -24.55 -1.54
C THR A 132 -2.31 -23.04 -1.47
N VAL A 133 -3.35 -22.50 -2.11
CA VAL A 133 -3.65 -21.05 -2.10
C VAL A 133 -3.89 -20.54 -0.69
N ASN A 134 -4.63 -21.28 0.14
CA ASN A 134 -4.88 -20.93 1.55
C ASN A 134 -3.66 -21.06 2.47
N SER A 135 -2.62 -21.78 2.05
CA SER A 135 -1.36 -21.93 2.79
C SER A 135 -0.23 -21.03 2.28
N ALA A 136 -0.38 -20.46 1.10
CA ALA A 136 0.62 -19.61 0.48
C ALA A 136 0.74 -18.27 1.24
N GLU A 137 1.95 -17.73 1.29
CA GLU A 137 2.19 -16.38 1.80
C GLU A 137 3.18 -15.64 0.90
N LEU A 138 2.72 -14.54 0.33
CA LEU A 138 3.53 -13.52 -0.33
C LEU A 138 3.63 -12.31 0.60
N ARG A 139 4.86 -11.93 0.95
CA ARG A 139 5.13 -10.76 1.79
C ARG A 139 6.04 -9.75 1.08
N PRO A 140 5.49 -8.81 0.30
CA PRO A 140 6.28 -7.72 -0.26
C PRO A 140 6.84 -6.85 0.88
N VAL A 141 8.16 -6.63 0.85
CA VAL A 141 8.86 -5.84 1.87
C VAL A 141 9.18 -4.46 1.31
N PHE A 142 8.56 -3.43 1.87
CA PHE A 142 8.74 -2.06 1.45
C PHE A 142 10.03 -1.48 2.03
N THR A 143 10.86 -0.91 1.15
CA THR A 143 12.13 -0.29 1.51
C THR A 143 12.07 1.21 1.23
N ALA A 144 12.83 2.00 1.98
CA ALA A 144 13.01 3.41 1.66
C ALA A 144 13.68 3.53 0.28
N HIS A 145 13.15 4.37 -0.61
CA HIS A 145 13.76 4.56 -1.91
C HIS A 145 14.94 5.53 -1.78
N PRO A 146 16.19 5.11 -2.03
CA PRO A 146 17.39 5.90 -1.73
C PRO A 146 17.52 7.19 -2.55
N THR A 147 16.76 7.32 -3.65
CA THR A 147 16.83 8.45 -4.59
C THR A 147 15.47 9.07 -4.93
N GLU A 148 14.38 8.69 -4.26
CA GLU A 148 13.06 9.27 -4.57
C GLU A 148 12.96 10.65 -3.94
N ALA A 149 13.48 11.65 -4.67
CA ALA A 149 13.49 13.05 -4.26
C ALA A 149 12.07 13.66 -4.25
N SER A 150 11.14 13.07 -5.00
CA SER A 150 9.80 13.61 -5.19
C SER A 150 9.05 13.70 -3.86
N ARG A 151 8.60 14.92 -3.54
CA ARG A 151 7.82 15.19 -2.34
C ARG A 151 6.43 14.55 -2.47
N ARG A 152 5.84 14.18 -1.33
CA ARG A 152 4.44 13.71 -1.27
C ARG A 152 3.48 14.65 -2.00
N SER A 153 3.66 15.96 -1.85
CA SER A 153 2.84 16.97 -2.53
C SER A 153 2.88 16.91 -4.05
N ILE A 154 3.93 16.34 -4.65
CA ILE A 154 4.03 16.09 -6.09
C ILE A 154 3.31 14.78 -6.42
N LEU A 155 3.54 13.72 -5.64
CA LEU A 155 2.89 12.43 -5.82
C LEU A 155 1.36 12.55 -5.74
N ASP A 156 0.83 13.30 -4.77
CA ASP A 156 -0.61 13.56 -4.62
C ASP A 156 -1.18 14.25 -5.88
N LYS A 157 -0.44 15.20 -6.47
CA LYS A 157 -0.86 15.87 -7.72
C LYS A 157 -0.77 14.95 -8.93
N LEU A 158 0.25 14.10 -9.00
CA LEU A 158 0.38 13.11 -10.07
C LEU A 158 -0.75 12.08 -10.00
N ALA A 159 -1.14 11.64 -8.79
CA ALA A 159 -2.30 10.78 -8.58
C ALA A 159 -3.60 11.46 -9.04
N GLU A 160 -3.80 12.74 -8.69
CA GLU A 160 -4.96 13.50 -9.20
C GLU A 160 -4.93 13.63 -10.73
N ILE A 161 -3.77 13.84 -11.34
CA ILE A 161 -3.60 13.86 -12.80
C ILE A 161 -3.96 12.49 -13.40
N SER A 162 -3.56 11.37 -12.79
CA SER A 162 -3.97 10.02 -13.24
C SER A 162 -5.48 9.90 -13.34
N SER A 163 -6.19 10.22 -12.24
CA SER A 163 -7.66 10.16 -12.21
C SER A 163 -8.30 11.11 -13.22
N LEU A 164 -7.70 12.28 -13.48
CA LEU A 164 -8.18 13.23 -14.48
C LEU A 164 -7.99 12.71 -15.91
N ILE A 165 -6.92 11.98 -16.22
CA ILE A 165 -6.73 11.34 -17.53
C ILE A 165 -7.87 10.34 -17.78
N GLU A 166 -8.17 9.48 -16.80
CA GLU A 166 -9.27 8.53 -16.86
C GLU A 166 -10.63 9.23 -17.02
N GLN A 167 -10.92 10.22 -16.17
CA GLN A 167 -12.18 10.98 -16.24
C GLN A 167 -12.37 11.64 -17.62
N ARG A 168 -11.30 12.11 -18.24
CA ARG A 168 -11.35 12.70 -19.58
C ARG A 168 -11.69 11.68 -20.65
N ALA A 169 -11.15 10.47 -20.54
CA ALA A 169 -11.48 9.37 -21.45
C ALA A 169 -12.96 9.00 -21.34
N HIS A 170 -13.47 8.89 -20.10
CA HIS A 170 -14.87 8.58 -19.80
C HIS A 170 -15.86 9.68 -20.20
N ALA A 171 -15.43 10.94 -20.30
CA ALA A 171 -16.28 12.06 -20.70
C ALA A 171 -16.84 11.93 -22.14
N GLY A 172 -16.34 10.99 -22.96
CA GLY A 172 -16.89 10.72 -24.29
C GLY A 172 -16.94 11.99 -25.15
N ALA A 173 -18.07 12.31 -25.77
CA ALA A 173 -18.21 13.50 -26.62
C ALA A 173 -18.52 14.81 -25.87
N ASP A 174 -18.50 14.85 -24.53
CA ASP A 174 -18.75 16.07 -23.77
C ASP A 174 -17.51 16.99 -23.74
N ASP A 175 -17.44 17.89 -24.72
CA ASP A 175 -16.38 18.90 -24.83
C ASP A 175 -16.32 19.87 -23.63
N THR A 176 -17.41 20.06 -22.90
CA THR A 176 -17.40 20.95 -21.72
C THR A 176 -16.76 20.25 -20.53
N ALA A 177 -17.09 18.96 -20.32
CA ALA A 177 -16.43 18.13 -19.30
C ALA A 177 -14.93 17.98 -19.59
N ARG A 178 -14.56 17.68 -20.84
CA ARG A 178 -13.14 17.58 -21.26
C ARG A 178 -12.36 18.86 -21.00
N ARG A 179 -12.91 20.03 -21.35
CA ARG A 179 -12.26 21.33 -21.09
C ARG A 179 -12.11 21.64 -19.60
N ARG A 180 -13.04 21.19 -18.75
CA ARG A 180 -12.92 21.35 -17.29
C ARG A 180 -11.78 20.49 -16.74
N VAL A 181 -11.68 19.25 -17.21
CA VAL A 181 -10.58 18.35 -16.85
C VAL A 181 -9.24 18.90 -17.34
N ASP A 182 -9.17 19.34 -18.61
CA ASP A 182 -7.94 19.93 -19.18
C ASP A 182 -7.46 21.12 -18.36
N ARG A 183 -8.36 22.04 -17.99
CA ARG A 183 -8.02 23.17 -17.11
C ARG A 183 -7.49 22.72 -15.75
N ARG A 184 -8.10 21.70 -15.15
CA ARG A 184 -7.63 21.19 -13.86
C ARG A 184 -6.24 20.58 -13.97
N VAL A 185 -5.95 19.88 -15.06
CA VAL A 185 -4.59 19.38 -15.36
C VAL A 185 -3.60 20.54 -15.53
N ASP A 186 -3.97 21.62 -16.22
CA ASP A 186 -3.11 22.82 -16.32
C ASP A 186 -2.77 23.41 -14.95
N GLU A 187 -3.77 23.55 -14.06
CA GLU A 187 -3.58 24.04 -12.69
C GLU A 187 -2.60 23.16 -11.90
N LEU A 188 -2.71 21.84 -12.03
CA LEU A 188 -1.85 20.89 -11.35
C LEU A 188 -0.42 20.90 -11.90
N ILE A 189 -0.25 21.00 -13.22
CA ILE A 189 1.08 21.12 -13.85
C ILE A 189 1.76 22.42 -13.41
N ASP A 190 1.03 23.55 -13.40
CA ASP A 190 1.56 24.82 -12.89
C ASP A 190 1.96 24.71 -11.41
N ALA A 191 1.16 24.01 -10.59
CA ALA A 191 1.47 23.80 -9.19
C ALA A 191 2.69 22.88 -8.98
N ILE A 192 2.85 21.83 -9.79
CA ILE A 192 4.06 20.97 -9.79
C ILE A 192 5.28 21.83 -10.17
N TRP A 193 5.18 22.63 -11.23
CA TRP A 193 6.24 23.55 -11.67
C TRP A 193 6.65 24.60 -10.62
N GLN A 194 5.75 24.96 -9.71
CA GLN A 194 6.06 25.91 -8.63
C GLN A 194 6.47 25.22 -7.31
N THR A 195 6.33 23.89 -7.21
CA THR A 195 6.63 23.13 -5.99
C THR A 195 8.10 22.66 -5.98
N ASP A 196 8.91 23.13 -5.05
CA ASP A 196 10.33 22.71 -4.91
C ASP A 196 10.50 21.17 -4.88
N GLU A 197 10.95 20.59 -6.00
CA GLU A 197 11.01 19.13 -6.20
C GLU A 197 12.17 18.50 -5.42
N LEU A 198 13.28 19.24 -5.30
CA LEU A 198 14.45 18.76 -4.59
C LEU A 198 14.24 18.97 -3.09
N ARG A 199 14.38 17.89 -2.33
CA ARG A 199 14.51 17.99 -0.88
C ARG A 199 15.88 18.59 -0.59
N ARG A 200 15.92 19.81 -0.06
CA ARG A 200 17.17 20.48 0.35
C ARG A 200 17.87 19.81 1.54
N GLN A 201 17.14 18.96 2.26
CA GLN A 201 17.62 18.19 3.39
C GLN A 201 17.24 16.72 3.19
N ARG A 202 18.10 15.81 3.65
CA ARG A 202 17.81 14.38 3.65
C ARG A 202 16.54 14.14 4.49
N PRO A 203 15.60 13.31 4.03
CA PRO A 203 14.38 13.03 4.78
C PRO A 203 14.69 12.50 6.19
N ASP A 204 13.84 12.84 7.15
CA ASP A 204 13.77 12.12 8.41
C ASP A 204 13.25 10.70 8.13
N PRO A 205 13.84 9.63 8.70
CA PRO A 205 13.30 8.27 8.56
C PRO A 205 11.80 8.13 8.87
N VAL A 206 11.27 8.96 9.77
CA VAL A 206 9.84 9.00 10.08
C VAL A 206 9.02 9.53 8.90
N ASP A 207 9.52 10.53 8.17
CA ASP A 207 8.84 11.06 6.98
C ASP A 207 8.88 10.09 5.80
N GLU A 208 9.96 9.31 5.67
CA GLU A 208 10.03 8.18 4.73
C GLU A 208 8.98 7.11 5.09
N ALA A 209 8.88 6.77 6.38
CA ALA A 209 7.89 5.81 6.87
C ALA A 209 6.46 6.31 6.56
N ARG A 210 6.14 7.57 6.85
CA ARG A 210 4.84 8.17 6.54
C ARG A 210 4.48 8.08 5.05
N SER A 211 5.46 8.28 4.18
CA SER A 211 5.24 8.26 2.73
C SER A 211 4.91 6.84 2.24
N ILE A 212 5.67 5.83 2.69
CA ILE A 212 5.45 4.43 2.31
C ILE A 212 4.14 3.91 2.88
N LEU A 213 3.84 4.23 4.14
CA LEU A 213 2.62 3.76 4.80
C LEU A 213 1.35 4.36 4.21
N TYR A 214 1.44 5.54 3.59
CA TYR A 214 0.35 6.09 2.80
C TYR A 214 0.00 5.17 1.62
N PHE A 215 0.96 4.85 0.75
CA PHE A 215 0.75 3.94 -0.37
C PHE A 215 0.33 2.55 0.08
N LEU A 216 0.95 2.05 1.15
CA LEU A 216 0.59 0.77 1.73
C LEU A 216 -0.87 0.72 2.16
N THR A 217 -1.40 1.83 2.66
CA THR A 217 -2.82 1.88 3.05
C THR A 217 -3.73 1.74 1.83
N GLU A 218 -3.48 2.49 0.77
CA GLU A 218 -4.29 2.40 -0.46
C GLU A 218 -4.29 0.97 -1.02
N ILE A 219 -3.11 0.33 -1.04
CA ILE A 219 -2.96 -1.07 -1.46
C ILE A 219 -3.74 -2.02 -0.53
N ALA A 220 -3.72 -1.77 0.78
CA ALA A 220 -4.36 -2.64 1.77
C ALA A 220 -5.89 -2.49 1.84
N VAL A 221 -6.44 -1.34 1.50
CA VAL A 221 -7.91 -1.08 1.59
C VAL A 221 -8.61 -1.43 0.29
N GLU A 222 -7.98 -1.14 -0.85
CA GLU A 222 -8.61 -1.29 -2.16
C GLU A 222 -7.94 -2.41 -2.97
N GLY A 223 -6.66 -2.23 -3.29
CA GLY A 223 -5.99 -3.06 -4.30
C GLY A 223 -5.89 -4.55 -3.96
N VAL A 224 -5.44 -4.90 -2.76
CA VAL A 224 -5.34 -6.31 -2.35
C VAL A 224 -6.70 -6.93 -2.08
N PRO A 225 -7.63 -6.30 -1.34
CA PRO A 225 -8.96 -6.87 -1.15
C PRO A 225 -9.69 -7.21 -2.46
N GLU A 226 -9.61 -6.37 -3.49
CA GLU A 226 -10.16 -6.69 -4.82
C GLU A 226 -9.49 -7.90 -5.49
N LEU A 227 -8.16 -8.00 -5.37
CA LEU A 227 -7.43 -9.17 -5.85
C LEU A 227 -7.83 -10.45 -5.10
N LEU A 228 -8.07 -10.36 -3.78
CA LEU A 228 -8.52 -11.51 -2.99
C LEU A 228 -9.95 -11.92 -3.38
N ASP A 229 -10.82 -10.98 -3.71
CA ASP A 229 -12.18 -11.27 -4.21
C ASP A 229 -12.13 -12.00 -5.58
N ASP A 230 -11.20 -11.61 -6.46
CA ASP A 230 -10.93 -12.33 -7.71
C ASP A 230 -10.42 -13.75 -7.51
N ILE A 231 -9.47 -13.92 -6.57
CA ILE A 231 -8.91 -15.22 -6.22
C ILE A 231 -10.02 -16.11 -5.70
N ASP A 232 -10.83 -15.61 -4.76
CA ASP A 232 -11.95 -16.33 -4.16
C ASP A 232 -12.96 -16.76 -5.22
N SER A 233 -13.34 -15.85 -6.12
CA SER A 233 -14.27 -16.17 -7.24
C SER A 233 -13.76 -17.32 -8.13
N VAL A 234 -12.44 -17.41 -8.35
CA VAL A 234 -11.84 -18.52 -9.09
C VAL A 234 -11.84 -19.80 -8.26
N LEU A 235 -11.55 -19.73 -6.96
CA LEU A 235 -11.60 -20.89 -6.08
C LEU A 235 -13.01 -21.46 -5.96
N GLU A 236 -14.04 -20.60 -5.89
CA GLU A 236 -15.45 -21.01 -5.92
C GLU A 236 -15.78 -21.81 -7.18
N SER A 237 -15.22 -21.43 -8.33
CA SER A 237 -15.43 -22.13 -9.61
C SER A 237 -14.88 -23.56 -9.64
N VAL A 238 -13.94 -23.89 -8.75
CA VAL A 238 -13.37 -25.24 -8.57
C VAL A 238 -13.86 -25.91 -7.28
N GLY A 239 -14.88 -25.34 -6.62
CA GLY A 239 -15.53 -25.94 -5.45
C GLY A 239 -14.83 -25.69 -4.10
N GLY A 240 -13.92 -24.72 -4.03
CA GLY A 240 -13.31 -24.24 -2.78
C GLY A 240 -13.65 -22.79 -2.48
N GLU A 241 -13.01 -22.24 -1.46
CA GLU A 241 -13.12 -20.82 -1.10
C GLU A 241 -11.79 -20.35 -0.48
N LEU A 242 -11.55 -19.04 -0.53
CA LEU A 242 -10.45 -18.41 0.17
C LEU A 242 -10.84 -18.23 1.64
N ASP A 243 -10.03 -18.79 2.55
CA ASP A 243 -10.23 -18.74 3.99
C ASP A 243 -10.33 -17.28 4.47
N PRO A 244 -11.48 -16.87 5.05
CA PRO A 244 -11.69 -15.49 5.48
C PRO A 244 -10.79 -15.07 6.65
N ASP A 245 -10.21 -16.02 7.40
CA ASP A 245 -9.30 -15.74 8.51
C ASP A 245 -7.82 -15.82 8.09
N ARG A 246 -7.56 -15.97 6.79
CA ARG A 246 -6.21 -15.94 6.21
C ARG A 246 -6.14 -14.93 5.09
N SER A 247 -4.93 -14.47 4.85
CA SER A 247 -4.61 -13.69 3.65
C SER A 247 -3.33 -14.26 3.05
N PRO A 248 -3.33 -14.65 1.76
CA PRO A 248 -2.13 -15.08 1.06
C PRO A 248 -1.16 -13.93 0.82
N ILE A 249 -1.58 -12.68 1.05
CA ILE A 249 -0.76 -11.49 0.89
C ILE A 249 -0.68 -10.78 2.25
N ARG A 250 0.56 -10.51 2.69
CA ARG A 250 0.88 -9.72 3.88
C ARG A 250 1.94 -8.68 3.51
N PHE A 251 2.21 -7.74 4.39
CA PHE A 251 3.20 -6.69 4.12
C PHE A 251 4.36 -6.73 5.11
N GLY A 252 5.56 -6.44 4.61
CA GLY A 252 6.74 -6.15 5.41
C GLY A 252 7.25 -4.74 5.15
N SER A 253 8.05 -4.20 6.06
CA SER A 253 8.71 -2.90 5.90
C SER A 253 10.09 -2.91 6.52
N TRP A 254 11.04 -2.23 5.89
CA TRP A 254 12.35 -1.92 6.45
C TRP A 254 12.44 -0.48 6.99
N VAL A 255 11.45 0.36 6.69
CA VAL A 255 11.55 1.79 6.98
C VAL A 255 11.29 2.04 8.45
N GLY A 256 12.29 2.57 9.15
CA GLY A 256 12.31 2.67 10.61
C GLY A 256 12.89 1.45 11.32
N GLY A 257 13.19 0.37 10.60
CA GLY A 257 13.76 -0.87 11.14
C GLY A 257 15.19 -1.16 10.68
N ASP A 258 15.51 -0.80 9.43
CA ASP A 258 16.85 -0.93 8.85
C ASP A 258 17.77 0.20 9.33
N ARG A 259 18.73 -0.16 10.18
CA ARG A 259 19.75 0.75 10.73
C ARG A 259 21.15 0.42 10.21
N ASP A 260 21.27 -0.53 9.28
CA ASP A 260 22.54 -0.90 8.67
C ASP A 260 23.13 0.29 7.90
N GLY A 261 24.22 0.87 8.43
CA GLY A 261 24.84 2.06 7.87
C GLY A 261 24.05 3.37 8.02
N ASN A 262 22.90 3.36 8.71
CA ASN A 262 22.04 4.53 8.90
C ASN A 262 21.90 4.90 10.40
N PRO A 263 22.73 5.83 10.91
CA PRO A 263 22.68 6.23 12.33
C PRO A 263 21.42 7.00 12.72
N ASN A 264 20.62 7.46 11.74
CA ASN A 264 19.39 8.21 12.02
C ASN A 264 18.23 7.30 12.42
N VAL A 265 18.33 5.98 12.17
CA VAL A 265 17.33 5.01 12.61
C VAL A 265 17.66 4.58 14.03
N THR A 266 17.13 5.33 14.99
CA THR A 266 17.32 5.09 16.43
C THR A 266 16.25 4.15 16.99
N PRO A 267 16.41 3.58 18.20
CA PRO A 267 15.32 2.86 18.87
C PRO A 267 14.04 3.68 19.03
N ALA A 268 14.15 4.99 19.29
CA ALA A 268 12.99 5.88 19.39
C ALA A 268 12.27 6.01 18.04
N THR A 269 13.03 6.16 16.95
CA THR A 269 12.49 6.17 15.58
C THR A 269 11.75 4.88 15.25
N THR A 270 12.30 3.72 15.63
CA THR A 270 11.64 2.42 15.43
C THR A 270 10.30 2.35 16.19
N VAL A 271 10.27 2.79 17.45
CA VAL A 271 9.03 2.83 18.24
C VAL A 271 8.00 3.78 17.63
N GLU A 272 8.41 4.98 17.23
CA GLU A 272 7.53 5.96 16.60
C GLU A 272 6.91 5.42 15.30
N VAL A 273 7.69 4.71 14.48
CA VAL A 273 7.17 4.08 13.26
C VAL A 273 6.19 2.95 13.58
N LEU A 274 6.46 2.12 14.59
CA LEU A 274 5.53 1.06 15.02
C LEU A 274 4.21 1.64 15.52
N GLU A 275 4.25 2.68 16.34
CA GLU A 275 3.06 3.39 16.82
C GLU A 275 2.25 3.98 15.67
N PHE A 276 2.93 4.57 14.68
CA PHE A 276 2.28 5.14 13.51
C PHE A 276 1.64 4.06 12.61
N GLN A 277 2.30 2.92 12.41
CA GLN A 277 1.71 1.76 11.72
C GLN A 277 0.48 1.23 12.44
N ARG A 278 0.56 1.08 13.77
CA ARG A 278 -0.54 0.63 14.60
C ARG A 278 -1.75 1.56 14.50
N HIS A 279 -1.52 2.87 14.64
CA HIS A 279 -2.57 3.86 14.52
C HIS A 279 -3.24 3.78 13.13
N ARG A 280 -2.46 3.60 12.06
CA ARG A 280 -3.01 3.48 10.71
C ARG A 280 -3.82 2.19 10.52
N ALA A 281 -3.32 1.05 11.00
CA ALA A 281 -4.04 -0.22 10.96
C ALA A 281 -5.38 -0.14 11.68
N LEU A 282 -5.40 0.37 12.91
CA LEU A 282 -6.62 0.50 13.70
C LEU A 282 -7.64 1.42 13.04
N ARG A 283 -7.19 2.53 12.45
CA ARG A 283 -8.08 3.43 11.70
C ARG A 283 -8.71 2.75 10.48
N ILE A 284 -7.94 2.02 9.68
CA ILE A 284 -8.47 1.24 8.55
C ILE A 284 -9.56 0.29 9.06
N LEU A 285 -9.26 -0.47 10.12
CA LEU A 285 -10.19 -1.44 10.66
C LEU A 285 -11.45 -0.76 11.23
N VAL A 286 -11.34 0.41 11.87
CA VAL A 286 -12.50 1.19 12.32
C VAL A 286 -13.39 1.57 11.15
N GLU A 287 -12.81 2.10 10.07
CA GLU A 287 -13.52 2.50 8.85
C GLU A 287 -14.23 1.29 8.20
N GLU A 288 -13.57 0.11 8.14
CA GLU A 288 -14.18 -1.13 7.64
C GLU A 288 -15.36 -1.61 8.52
N ILE A 289 -15.24 -1.51 9.84
CA ILE A 289 -16.32 -1.87 10.78
C ILE A 289 -17.51 -0.89 10.66
N GLU A 290 -17.26 0.40 10.45
CA GLU A 290 -18.31 1.40 10.20
C GLU A 290 -19.08 1.09 8.90
N GLY A 291 -18.36 0.71 7.84
CA GLY A 291 -18.95 0.22 6.60
C GLY A 291 -19.84 -1.00 6.81
N LEU A 292 -19.32 -2.05 7.48
CA LEU A 292 -20.09 -3.24 7.81
C LEU A 292 -21.34 -2.95 8.64
N SER A 293 -21.22 -2.08 9.65
CA SER A 293 -22.34 -1.70 10.52
C SER A 293 -23.47 -1.04 9.73
N SER A 294 -23.12 -0.27 8.71
CA SER A 294 -24.09 0.37 7.80
C SER A 294 -24.84 -0.66 6.96
N GLU A 295 -24.14 -1.69 6.46
CA GLU A 295 -24.70 -2.72 5.57
C GLU A 295 -25.48 -3.84 6.29
N LEU A 296 -25.03 -4.28 7.48
CA LEU A 296 -25.58 -5.43 8.20
C LEU A 296 -26.81 -5.08 9.07
N SER A 297 -27.90 -4.68 8.41
CA SER A 297 -29.18 -4.30 9.02
C SER A 297 -30.17 -5.46 9.25
N VAL A 298 -29.69 -6.71 9.27
CA VAL A 298 -30.57 -7.88 9.40
C VAL A 298 -31.31 -7.84 10.74
N GLY A 299 -32.64 -7.78 10.66
CA GLY A 299 -33.51 -7.63 11.82
C GLY A 299 -34.16 -8.94 12.31
N LEU A 300 -34.35 -9.04 13.63
CA LEU A 300 -34.98 -10.18 14.33
C LEU A 300 -36.42 -10.45 13.90
N ALA A 301 -37.10 -9.44 13.33
CA ALA A 301 -38.44 -9.59 12.77
C ALA A 301 -38.47 -10.48 11.50
N VAL A 302 -37.34 -10.67 10.83
CA VAL A 302 -37.24 -11.39 9.55
C VAL A 302 -36.42 -12.68 9.68
N ARG A 303 -35.32 -12.63 10.43
CA ARG A 303 -34.39 -13.75 10.62
C ARG A 303 -33.90 -13.81 12.07
N GLY A 304 -33.67 -15.03 12.55
CA GLY A 304 -33.05 -15.25 13.85
C GLY A 304 -31.54 -14.97 13.84
N VAL A 305 -30.93 -15.24 14.98
CA VAL A 305 -29.48 -15.26 15.19
C VAL A 305 -29.08 -16.55 15.90
N SER A 306 -27.80 -16.90 15.83
CA SER A 306 -27.27 -18.02 16.61
C SER A 306 -27.36 -17.78 18.12
N GLU A 307 -27.34 -18.86 18.90
CA GLU A 307 -27.23 -18.81 20.37
C GLU A 307 -25.92 -18.13 20.79
N GLU A 308 -24.81 -18.46 20.12
CA GLU A 308 -23.50 -17.83 20.33
C GLU A 308 -23.56 -16.30 20.21
N LEU A 309 -24.21 -15.77 19.16
CA LEU A 309 -24.37 -14.32 19.01
C LEU A 309 -25.30 -13.72 20.08
N THR A 310 -26.33 -14.44 20.49
CA THR A 310 -27.25 -13.99 21.55
C THR A 310 -26.54 -13.85 22.90
N GLU A 311 -25.71 -14.84 23.27
CA GLU A 311 -24.88 -14.79 24.47
C GLU A 311 -23.91 -13.61 24.41
N ARG A 312 -23.27 -13.40 23.25
CA ARG A 312 -22.38 -12.24 23.06
C ARG A 312 -23.10 -10.91 23.25
N LEU A 313 -24.31 -10.76 22.73
CA LEU A 313 -25.11 -9.54 22.90
C LEU A 313 -25.47 -9.28 24.37
N THR A 314 -25.69 -10.34 25.15
CA THR A 314 -25.95 -10.21 26.59
C THR A 314 -24.71 -9.74 27.33
N VAL A 315 -23.55 -10.34 27.06
CA VAL A 315 -22.26 -9.89 27.62
C VAL A 315 -21.97 -8.44 27.23
N ASP A 316 -22.28 -8.07 25.99
CA ASP A 316 -22.08 -6.72 25.47
C ASP A 316 -22.95 -5.69 26.23
N HIS A 317 -24.19 -6.02 26.57
CA HIS A 317 -25.06 -5.16 27.40
C HIS A 317 -24.52 -4.95 28.82
N GLU A 318 -23.94 -5.99 29.41
CA GLU A 318 -23.35 -5.89 30.75
C GLU A 318 -22.05 -5.09 30.75
N GLN A 319 -21.22 -5.29 29.72
CA GLN A 319 -19.88 -4.71 29.66
C GLN A 319 -19.86 -3.31 29.03
N PHE A 320 -20.81 -2.95 28.17
CA PHE A 320 -20.85 -1.68 27.44
C PHE A 320 -22.24 -1.01 27.48
N PRO A 321 -22.81 -0.77 28.69
CA PRO A 321 -24.17 -0.27 28.84
C PRO A 321 -24.39 1.12 28.20
N ASP A 322 -23.34 1.94 28.11
CA ASP A 322 -23.36 3.24 27.46
C ASP A 322 -23.50 3.14 25.92
N VAL A 323 -22.87 2.13 25.33
CA VAL A 323 -22.98 1.84 23.89
C VAL A 323 -24.32 1.20 23.59
N THR A 324 -24.68 0.12 24.31
CA THR A 324 -25.90 -0.63 24.02
C THR A 324 -27.15 0.21 24.22
N ALA A 325 -27.25 1.02 25.28
CA ALA A 325 -28.41 1.90 25.49
C ALA A 325 -28.69 2.84 24.30
N ARG A 326 -27.63 3.33 23.63
CA ARG A 326 -27.77 4.17 22.43
C ARG A 326 -28.31 3.36 21.24
N PHE A 327 -27.81 2.14 21.04
CA PHE A 327 -28.16 1.30 19.90
C PHE A 327 -29.44 0.47 20.09
N ASP A 328 -29.90 0.29 21.33
CA ASP A 328 -31.24 -0.23 21.63
C ASP A 328 -32.36 0.69 21.13
N THR A 329 -32.03 1.96 20.91
CA THR A 329 -32.98 2.93 20.36
C THR A 329 -32.81 3.10 18.85
N LEU A 330 -31.56 3.24 18.38
CA LEU A 330 -31.26 3.52 16.96
C LEU A 330 -31.36 2.29 16.05
N SER A 331 -31.10 1.09 16.60
CA SER A 331 -30.97 -0.16 15.86
C SER A 331 -31.75 -1.27 16.56
N ALA A 332 -32.89 -0.91 17.15
CA ALA A 332 -33.80 -1.82 17.84
C ALA A 332 -34.14 -3.02 16.94
N GLY A 333 -33.78 -4.22 17.40
CA GLY A 333 -34.04 -5.47 16.68
C GLY A 333 -33.05 -5.78 15.56
N GLU A 334 -31.94 -5.04 15.42
CA GLU A 334 -30.85 -5.31 14.45
C GLU A 334 -29.58 -5.82 15.18
N PRO A 335 -29.55 -7.09 15.60
CA PRO A 335 -28.53 -7.64 16.51
C PRO A 335 -27.09 -7.55 15.97
N TYR A 336 -26.91 -7.71 14.65
CA TYR A 336 -25.59 -7.62 14.03
C TYR A 336 -25.02 -6.21 14.12
N ARG A 337 -25.86 -5.19 13.88
CA ARG A 337 -25.48 -3.77 14.01
C ARG A 337 -25.17 -3.42 15.47
N GLN A 338 -25.96 -3.92 16.42
CA GLN A 338 -25.69 -3.75 17.86
C GLN A 338 -24.34 -4.37 18.26
N ARG A 339 -24.04 -5.58 17.78
CA ARG A 339 -22.74 -6.23 18.01
C ARG A 339 -21.60 -5.40 17.43
N LEU A 340 -21.75 -4.94 16.19
CA LEU A 340 -20.72 -4.14 15.50
C LEU A 340 -20.48 -2.79 16.18
N ALA A 341 -21.48 -2.19 16.83
CA ALA A 341 -21.28 -0.99 17.64
C ALA A 341 -20.33 -1.22 18.83
N VAL A 342 -20.42 -2.39 19.48
CA VAL A 342 -19.48 -2.75 20.56
C VAL A 342 -18.10 -3.09 20.01
N VAL A 343 -18.02 -3.80 18.88
CA VAL A 343 -16.75 -4.06 18.17
C VAL A 343 -16.06 -2.73 17.82
N HIS A 344 -16.80 -1.78 17.24
CA HIS A 344 -16.32 -0.43 16.93
C HIS A 344 -15.77 0.29 18.17
N ARG A 345 -16.52 0.24 19.29
CA ARG A 345 -16.06 0.84 20.55
C ARG A 345 -14.77 0.24 21.04
N ARG A 346 -14.67 -1.10 21.07
CA ARG A 346 -13.47 -1.82 21.54
C ARG A 346 -12.26 -1.51 20.68
N LEU A 347 -12.45 -1.37 19.37
CA LEU A 347 -11.40 -1.06 18.41
C LEU A 347 -10.93 0.40 18.53
N THR A 348 -11.85 1.34 18.67
CA THR A 348 -11.53 2.77 18.90
C THR A 348 -10.80 2.96 20.24
N GLU A 349 -11.13 2.16 21.26
CA GLU A 349 -10.43 2.18 22.55
C GLU A 349 -9.01 1.57 22.46
N ALA A 350 -8.78 0.64 21.52
CA ALA A 350 -7.47 0.02 21.28
C ALA A 350 -6.44 0.99 20.65
N ASP A 351 -6.92 2.07 20.05
CA ASP A 351 -6.13 3.14 19.44
C ASP A 351 -5.75 4.26 20.42
N GLN A 352 -6.25 4.20 21.66
CA GLN A 352 -5.89 5.18 22.68
C GLN A 352 -4.47 4.94 23.21
N PRO A 353 -3.71 5.99 23.62
CA PRO A 353 -2.37 5.82 24.18
C PRO A 353 -2.30 4.92 25.42
N ALA A 354 -3.39 4.87 26.18
CA ALA A 354 -3.60 3.95 27.29
C ALA A 354 -4.93 3.22 27.09
N PRO A 355 -4.95 2.12 26.32
CA PRO A 355 -6.17 1.36 26.07
C PRO A 355 -6.76 0.86 27.39
N GLY A 356 -8.08 1.00 27.55
CA GLY A 356 -8.77 0.46 28.71
C GLY A 356 -8.82 -1.07 28.68
N ALA A 357 -9.18 -1.68 29.81
CA ALA A 357 -9.20 -3.15 29.95
C ALA A 357 -10.17 -3.87 28.99
N ARG A 358 -11.12 -3.14 28.40
CA ARG A 358 -12.14 -3.65 27.47
C ARG A 358 -11.75 -3.52 25.99
N ALA A 359 -10.67 -2.79 25.68
CA ALA A 359 -10.15 -2.65 24.32
C ALA A 359 -9.66 -3.98 23.76
N TYR A 360 -9.60 -4.09 22.43
CA TYR A 360 -8.90 -5.22 21.80
C TYR A 360 -7.41 -5.16 22.09
N ARG A 361 -6.83 -6.30 22.51
CA ARG A 361 -5.37 -6.40 22.74
C ARG A 361 -4.62 -6.87 21.50
N ALA A 362 -5.27 -7.70 20.68
CA ALA A 362 -4.70 -8.27 19.47
C ALA A 362 -5.77 -8.41 18.39
N ALA A 363 -5.34 -8.46 17.13
CA ALA A 363 -6.22 -8.62 15.99
C ALA A 363 -7.00 -9.95 16.02
N ASP A 364 -6.46 -11.00 16.63
CA ASP A 364 -7.14 -12.30 16.79
C ASP A 364 -8.45 -12.19 17.58
N GLU A 365 -8.53 -11.27 18.55
CA GLU A 365 -9.76 -11.03 19.30
C GLU A 365 -10.85 -10.40 18.41
N LEU A 366 -10.45 -9.51 17.49
CA LEU A 366 -11.35 -8.91 16.51
C LEU A 366 -11.79 -9.95 15.48
N ALA A 367 -10.84 -10.74 14.94
CA ALA A 367 -11.13 -11.82 13.99
C ALA A 367 -12.12 -12.84 14.59
N HIS A 368 -11.95 -13.21 15.86
CA HIS A 368 -12.88 -14.07 16.57
C HIS A 368 -14.30 -13.49 16.61
N ASP A 369 -14.43 -12.20 16.98
CA ASP A 369 -15.72 -11.52 17.06
C ASP A 369 -16.44 -11.42 15.70
N LEU A 370 -15.69 -11.17 14.62
CA LEU A 370 -16.22 -11.21 13.26
C LEU A 370 -16.59 -12.63 12.82
N GLY A 371 -15.86 -13.64 13.26
CA GLY A 371 -16.17 -15.05 13.03
C GLY A 371 -17.50 -15.48 13.67
N VAL A 372 -17.84 -14.96 14.86
CA VAL A 372 -19.15 -15.18 15.50
C VAL A 372 -20.28 -14.62 14.62
N ILE A 373 -20.10 -13.41 14.10
CA ILE A 373 -21.07 -12.77 13.19
C ILE A 373 -21.25 -13.62 11.92
N ALA A 374 -20.16 -14.08 11.31
CA ALA A 374 -20.19 -14.91 10.10
C ALA A 374 -20.94 -16.22 10.31
N ARG A 375 -20.58 -16.98 11.36
CA ARG A 375 -21.28 -18.25 11.72
C ARG A 375 -22.77 -18.03 11.97
N SER A 376 -23.12 -16.94 12.63
CA SER A 376 -24.53 -16.59 12.87
C SER A 376 -25.28 -16.29 11.57
N LEU A 377 -24.66 -15.55 10.64
CA LEU A 377 -25.25 -15.28 9.33
C LEU A 377 -25.45 -16.57 8.53
N ASP A 378 -24.45 -17.46 8.47
CA ASP A 378 -24.57 -18.74 7.76
C ASP A 378 -25.69 -19.61 8.31
N ALA A 379 -25.80 -19.71 9.64
CA ALA A 379 -26.85 -20.46 10.31
C ALA A 379 -28.27 -19.87 10.07
N ASN A 380 -28.37 -18.61 9.63
CA ASN A 380 -29.64 -17.87 9.51
C ASN A 380 -29.90 -17.38 8.08
N HIS A 381 -29.46 -18.14 7.06
CA HIS A 381 -29.68 -17.86 5.63
C HIS A 381 -29.03 -16.56 5.12
N GLY A 382 -27.98 -16.10 5.79
CA GLY A 382 -27.21 -14.90 5.47
C GLY A 382 -25.91 -15.17 4.70
N ARG A 383 -25.79 -16.29 3.98
CA ARG A 383 -24.53 -16.72 3.32
C ARG A 383 -23.89 -15.62 2.46
N LEU A 384 -24.66 -14.89 1.64
CA LEU A 384 -24.12 -13.80 0.82
C LEU A 384 -23.55 -12.64 1.64
N LEU A 385 -24.09 -12.39 2.83
CA LEU A 385 -23.55 -11.38 3.74
C LEU A 385 -22.29 -11.88 4.46
N ALA A 386 -22.27 -13.16 4.83
CA ALA A 386 -21.14 -13.80 5.50
C ALA A 386 -19.91 -13.94 4.59
N HIS A 387 -20.12 -14.37 3.34
CA HIS A 387 -19.07 -14.63 2.36
C HIS A 387 -18.77 -13.44 1.43
N GLY A 388 -19.56 -12.36 1.50
CA GLY A 388 -19.31 -11.12 0.76
C GLY A 388 -18.50 -10.12 1.57
N ARG A 389 -19.10 -8.96 1.88
CA ARG A 389 -18.43 -7.85 2.58
C ARG A 389 -17.78 -8.27 3.90
N LEU A 390 -18.43 -9.14 4.69
CA LEU A 390 -17.86 -9.59 5.97
C LEU A 390 -16.58 -10.43 5.78
N ALA A 391 -16.57 -11.36 4.81
CA ALA A 391 -15.36 -12.13 4.49
C ALA A 391 -14.23 -11.21 4.03
N ARG A 392 -14.52 -10.20 3.20
CA ARG A 392 -13.54 -9.18 2.80
C ARG A 392 -12.92 -8.46 4.01
N VAL A 393 -13.73 -8.01 4.97
CA VAL A 393 -13.21 -7.36 6.18
C VAL A 393 -12.40 -8.32 7.04
N ARG A 394 -12.82 -9.59 7.19
CA ARG A 394 -12.04 -10.61 7.89
C ARG A 394 -10.68 -10.84 7.24
N ARG A 395 -10.62 -10.89 5.90
CA ARG A 395 -9.34 -10.96 5.16
C ARG A 395 -8.48 -9.73 5.36
N ILE A 396 -9.07 -8.53 5.43
CA ILE A 396 -8.32 -7.31 5.77
C ILE A 396 -7.71 -7.44 7.17
N VAL A 397 -8.49 -7.84 8.18
CA VAL A 397 -7.96 -8.11 9.54
C VAL A 397 -6.83 -9.13 9.50
N ALA A 398 -7.00 -10.23 8.76
CA ALA A 398 -5.99 -11.26 8.62
C ALA A 398 -4.73 -10.73 7.92
N MET A 399 -4.86 -9.86 6.92
CA MET A 399 -3.77 -9.28 6.15
C MET A 399 -2.92 -8.30 6.97
N ILE A 400 -3.56 -7.30 7.60
CA ILE A 400 -2.87 -6.16 8.21
C ILE A 400 -2.69 -6.27 9.72
N GLY A 401 -3.51 -7.09 10.41
CA GLY A 401 -3.51 -7.17 11.87
C GLY A 401 -3.67 -5.80 12.53
N PHE A 402 -3.00 -5.58 13.67
CA PHE A 402 -2.93 -4.27 14.33
C PHE A 402 -1.63 -3.53 14.05
N ASP A 403 -0.79 -4.06 13.16
CA ASP A 403 0.58 -3.56 12.92
C ASP A 403 0.81 -3.11 11.47
N LEU A 404 -0.19 -3.25 10.58
CA LEU A 404 -0.17 -2.92 9.15
C LEU A 404 0.85 -3.72 8.32
N ALA A 405 2.14 -3.55 8.59
CA ALA A 405 3.22 -4.35 8.03
C ALA A 405 4.18 -4.83 9.12
N THR A 406 4.75 -6.01 8.91
CA THR A 406 5.84 -6.50 9.78
C THR A 406 7.08 -5.63 9.59
N LEU A 407 7.55 -4.99 10.65
CA LEU A 407 8.78 -4.19 10.62
C LEU A 407 10.00 -5.08 10.86
N ASP A 408 10.86 -5.24 9.85
CA ASP A 408 12.10 -5.98 9.99
C ASP A 408 13.18 -5.11 10.65
N ILE A 409 13.88 -5.67 11.64
CA ILE A 409 15.03 -5.02 12.28
C ILE A 409 16.32 -5.57 11.66
N ARG A 410 17.10 -4.67 11.05
CA ARG A 410 18.35 -5.04 10.38
C ARG A 410 19.51 -4.21 10.91
N GLU A 411 20.61 -4.88 11.24
CA GLU A 411 21.83 -4.25 11.76
C GLU A 411 23.08 -5.03 11.29
N HIS A 412 24.20 -4.34 11.16
CA HIS A 412 25.46 -4.96 10.76
C HIS A 412 26.03 -5.86 11.87
N SER A 413 26.47 -7.07 11.53
CA SER A 413 26.99 -8.09 12.47
C SER A 413 28.08 -7.55 13.42
N GLU A 414 28.94 -6.67 12.93
CA GLU A 414 29.99 -6.03 13.74
C GLU A 414 29.44 -5.25 14.95
N ARG A 415 28.26 -4.63 14.84
CA ARG A 415 27.62 -3.93 15.96
C ARG A 415 27.26 -4.91 17.08
N HIS A 416 26.76 -6.08 16.74
CA HIS A 416 26.48 -7.15 17.70
C HIS A 416 27.77 -7.67 18.36
N HIS A 417 28.84 -7.89 17.60
CA HIS A 417 30.12 -8.30 18.17
C HIS A 417 30.71 -7.25 19.13
N ARG A 418 30.61 -5.96 18.79
CA ARG A 418 31.03 -4.87 19.68
C ARG A 418 30.19 -4.82 20.96
N ALA A 419 28.87 -5.07 20.87
CA ALA A 419 28.00 -5.13 22.04
C ALA A 419 28.34 -6.34 22.94
N LEU A 420 28.51 -7.52 22.34
CA LEU A 420 28.90 -8.74 23.07
C LEU A 420 30.27 -8.59 23.75
N ALA A 421 31.26 -8.00 23.08
CA ALA A 421 32.56 -7.71 23.69
C ALA A 421 32.44 -6.83 24.94
N ARG A 422 31.55 -5.83 24.92
CA ARG A 422 31.27 -4.99 26.10
C ARG A 422 30.54 -5.74 27.22
N LEU A 423 29.66 -6.68 26.89
CA LEU A 423 28.94 -7.50 27.87
C LEU A 423 29.84 -8.53 28.55
N PHE A 424 30.79 -9.11 27.81
CA PHE A 424 31.71 -10.13 28.31
C PHE A 424 32.96 -9.57 29.01
N ALA A 425 33.39 -8.35 28.69
CA ALA A 425 34.58 -7.74 29.30
C ALA A 425 34.54 -7.72 30.85
N PRO A 426 33.43 -7.37 31.53
CA PRO A 426 33.33 -7.44 32.99
C PRO A 426 33.45 -8.85 33.57
N LEU A 427 33.22 -9.89 32.76
CA LEU A 427 33.39 -11.29 33.14
C LEU A 427 34.82 -11.79 32.90
N GLY A 428 35.73 -10.91 32.45
CA GLY A 428 37.12 -11.27 32.14
C GLY A 428 37.29 -12.01 30.81
N ILE A 429 36.28 -11.99 29.94
CA ILE A 429 36.28 -12.72 28.67
C ILE A 429 36.52 -11.73 27.51
N ASP A 430 37.63 -11.90 26.78
CA ASP A 430 37.91 -11.16 25.55
C ASP A 430 37.21 -11.80 24.34
N TYR A 431 35.92 -11.51 24.21
CA TYR A 431 35.10 -12.00 23.09
C TYR A 431 35.63 -11.56 21.72
N GLY A 432 36.30 -10.40 21.64
CA GLY A 432 36.83 -9.86 20.38
C GLY A 432 37.98 -10.70 19.82
N GLY A 433 38.82 -11.24 20.71
CA GLY A 433 39.93 -12.12 20.35
C GLY A 433 39.54 -13.56 20.00
N LEU A 434 38.33 -14.00 20.35
CA LEU A 434 37.88 -15.38 20.09
C LEU A 434 37.71 -15.67 18.59
N SER A 435 38.05 -16.89 18.19
CA SER A 435 37.71 -17.45 16.88
C SER A 435 36.20 -17.69 16.73
N GLY A 436 35.74 -17.93 15.50
CA GLY A 436 34.33 -18.21 15.23
C GLY A 436 33.78 -19.42 16.01
N ALA A 437 34.58 -20.48 16.16
CA ALA A 437 34.20 -21.67 16.90
C ALA A 437 34.09 -21.41 18.41
N GLU A 438 35.08 -20.72 18.98
CA GLU A 438 35.07 -20.34 20.41
C GLU A 438 33.91 -19.40 20.75
N ARG A 439 33.59 -18.45 19.84
CA ARG A 439 32.40 -17.60 19.99
C ARG A 439 31.11 -18.42 20.00
N ALA A 440 30.98 -19.41 19.11
CA ALA A 440 29.79 -20.25 19.03
C ALA A 440 29.62 -21.10 20.30
N GLU A 441 30.70 -21.71 20.80
CA GLU A 441 30.68 -22.49 22.04
C GLU A 441 30.29 -21.62 23.25
N LEU A 442 30.91 -20.45 23.39
CA LEU A 442 30.60 -19.49 24.45
C LEU A 442 29.12 -19.05 24.41
N LEU A 443 28.62 -18.66 23.22
CA LEU A 443 27.25 -18.21 23.05
C LEU A 443 26.24 -19.33 23.29
N ALA A 444 26.51 -20.56 22.84
CA ALA A 444 25.68 -21.72 23.13
C ALA A 444 25.62 -22.01 24.63
N GLY A 445 26.75 -21.89 25.33
CA GLY A 445 26.82 -22.02 26.79
C GLY A 445 25.97 -20.98 27.53
N GLU A 446 26.06 -19.70 27.14
CA GLU A 446 25.25 -18.63 27.75
C GLU A 446 23.76 -18.77 27.41
N LEU A 447 23.39 -19.20 26.19
CA LEU A 447 21.99 -19.44 25.80
C LEU A 447 21.35 -20.61 26.55
N ALA A 448 22.12 -21.64 26.91
CA ALA A 448 21.65 -22.75 27.73
C ALA A 448 21.56 -22.40 29.22
N GLY A 449 22.26 -21.34 29.65
CA GLY A 449 22.32 -20.91 31.03
C GLY A 449 21.12 -20.04 31.45
N PRO A 450 20.61 -20.18 32.69
CA PRO A 450 19.56 -19.30 33.21
C PRO A 450 20.09 -17.96 33.73
N ARG A 451 21.42 -17.77 33.74
CA ARG A 451 22.07 -16.58 34.31
C ARG A 451 21.93 -15.40 33.35
N PRO A 452 21.37 -14.25 33.78
CA PRO A 452 21.34 -13.06 32.95
C PRO A 452 22.76 -12.55 32.66
N LEU A 453 23.04 -12.28 31.39
CA LEU A 453 24.31 -11.71 30.94
C LEU A 453 24.31 -10.18 30.93
N ALA A 454 23.17 -9.56 30.58
CA ALA A 454 23.03 -8.12 30.59
C ALA A 454 23.02 -7.58 32.04
N PRO A 455 23.77 -6.50 32.34
CA PRO A 455 23.68 -5.86 33.64
C PRO A 455 22.23 -5.40 33.90
N ARG A 456 21.78 -5.46 35.16
CA ARG A 456 20.46 -4.92 35.53
C ARG A 456 20.41 -3.46 35.09
N GLY A 457 19.44 -3.12 34.23
CA GLY A 457 19.23 -1.77 33.75
C GLY A 457 19.10 -0.80 34.94
N ARG A 458 19.73 0.37 34.82
CA ARG A 458 19.43 1.51 35.70
C ARG A 458 18.14 2.17 35.27
#